data_AF-A0A1G6MA19-F1
#
_entry.id   AF-A0A1G6MA19-F1
#
_cell.length_a   1.000
_cell.length_b   1.000
_cell.length_c   1.000
_cell.angle_alpha   90.00
_cell.angle_beta   90.00
_cell.angle_gamma   90.00
#
_symmetry.space_group_name_H-M   'P 1'
#
loop_
_entity.id
_entity.type
_entity.pdbx_description
1 polymer ?
#
loop_
_entity_poly.entity_id
_entity_poly.type
_entity_poly.pdbx_seq_one_letter_code
_entity_poly.pdbx_strand_id
1 'polypeptide(L)' 'MAVRSSLSSVAPLARDADPAKARAAAREAWLRHGLILINPDWLTSWADRKQAEILAELLHGRRRT' A
#
# COMPACT_ATOMS: atom_id res chain seq x y z
N MET A 1 -15.46 -2.35 -34.22
CA MET A 1 -14.52 -1.32 -34.70
C MET A 1 -13.37 -1.24 -33.69
N ALA A 2 -12.20 -1.80 -34.00
CA ALA A 2 -11.07 -1.83 -33.06
C ALA A 2 -10.39 -0.46 -33.03
N VAL A 3 -10.52 0.26 -31.93
CA VAL A 3 -9.81 1.53 -31.70
C VAL A 3 -8.32 1.20 -31.48
N ARG A 4 -7.49 1.39 -32.50
CA ARG A 4 -6.03 1.36 -32.36
C ARG A 4 -5.56 2.69 -31.77
N SER A 5 -5.54 2.77 -30.45
CA SER A 5 -4.89 3.86 -29.71
C SER A 5 -3.51 3.42 -29.25
N SER A 6 -2.52 4.30 -29.26
CA SER A 6 -1.19 4.04 -28.66
C SER A 6 -1.28 3.69 -27.17
N LEU A 7 -2.39 4.02 -26.51
CA LEU A 7 -2.66 3.69 -25.11
C LEU A 7 -3.39 2.35 -24.91
N SER A 8 -3.79 1.67 -25.99
CA SER A 8 -4.57 0.41 -25.89
C SER A 8 -3.82 -0.71 -25.18
N SER A 9 -2.49 -0.75 -25.25
CA SER A 9 -1.65 -1.72 -24.54
C SER A 9 -1.56 -1.48 -23.03
N VAL A 10 -1.76 -0.24 -22.59
CA VAL A 10 -1.68 0.17 -21.17
C VAL A 10 -3.04 0.42 -20.53
N ALA A 11 -4.12 0.44 -21.33
CA ALA A 11 -5.49 0.59 -20.83
C ALA A 11 -5.86 -0.41 -19.70
N PRO A 12 -5.43 -1.69 -19.71
CA PRO A 12 -5.70 -2.61 -18.59
C PRO A 12 -4.99 -2.24 -17.28
N LEU A 13 -3.95 -1.41 -17.32
CA LEU A 13 -3.23 -0.89 -16.15
C LEU A 13 -3.92 0.34 -15.55
N ALA A 14 -4.74 1.04 -16.34
CA ALA A 14 -5.59 2.13 -15.88
C ALA A 14 -6.86 1.59 -15.20
N ARG A 15 -6.68 0.80 -14.14
CA ARG A 15 -7.78 0.42 -13.25
C ARG A 15 -7.90 1.44 -12.14
N ASP A 16 -9.12 1.83 -11.85
CA ASP A 16 -9.41 2.61 -10.65
C ASP A 16 -8.94 1.84 -9.41
N ALA A 17 -8.53 2.60 -8.39
CA ALA A 17 -8.14 2.02 -7.12
C ALA A 17 -9.31 1.19 -6.57
N ASP A 18 -9.06 -0.08 -6.25
CA ASP A 18 -10.03 -1.01 -5.66
C ASP A 18 -9.64 -1.27 -4.19
N PRO A 19 -10.26 -0.57 -3.23
CA PRO A 19 -9.91 -0.71 -1.81
C PRO A 19 -10.18 -2.11 -1.27
N ALA A 20 -11.14 -2.84 -1.84
CA ALA A 20 -11.48 -4.19 -1.38
C ALA A 20 -10.37 -5.18 -1.76
N LYS A 21 -9.87 -5.12 -3.00
CA LYS A 21 -8.71 -5.92 -3.42
C LYS A 21 -7.45 -5.58 -2.63
N ALA A 22 -7.21 -4.29 -2.36
CA ALA A 22 -6.08 -3.87 -1.54
C ALA A 22 -6.12 -4.49 -0.12
N ARG A 23 -7.29 -4.47 0.53
CA ARG A 23 -7.48 -5.11 1.85
C ARG A 23 -7.30 -6.63 1.81
N ALA A 24 -7.81 -7.28 0.76
CA ALA A 24 -7.64 -8.72 0.57
C ALA A 24 -6.16 -9.10 0.40
N ALA A 25 -5.42 -8.35 -0.42
CA ALA A 25 -3.98 -8.55 -0.63
C ALA A 25 -3.18 -8.29 0.66
N ALA A 26 -3.50 -7.23 1.40
CA ALA A 26 -2.85 -6.94 2.69
C ALA A 26 -3.10 -8.05 3.72
N ARG A 27 -4.33 -8.59 3.78
CA ARG A 27 -4.66 -9.73 4.63
C ARG A 27 -3.87 -10.97 4.24
N GLU A 28 -3.77 -11.27 2.94
CA GLU A 28 -3.01 -12.42 2.46
C GLU A 28 -1.52 -12.29 2.80
N ALA A 29 -0.93 -11.12 2.55
CA ALA A 29 0.46 -10.82 2.88
C ALA A 29 0.77 -11.08 4.36
N TRP A 30 -0.13 -10.66 5.25
CA TRP A 30 -0.02 -10.94 6.68
C TRP A 30 -0.11 -12.44 6.99
N LEU A 31 -1.18 -13.09 6.55
CA LEU A 31 -1.47 -14.47 6.93
C LEU A 31 -0.48 -15.49 6.35
N ARG A 32 0.04 -15.23 5.14
CA ARG A 32 0.92 -16.18 4.45
C ARG A 32 2.40 -15.88 4.64
N HIS A 33 2.77 -14.60 4.69
CA HIS A 33 4.16 -14.17 4.65
C HIS A 33 4.61 -13.41 5.90
N GLY A 34 3.68 -13.10 6.82
CA GLY A 34 3.98 -12.26 7.99
C GLY A 34 4.35 -10.82 7.61
N LEU A 35 4.03 -10.39 6.38
CA LEU A 35 4.38 -9.07 5.88
C LEU A 35 3.24 -8.09 6.15
N ILE A 36 3.61 -6.89 6.61
CA ILE A 36 2.68 -5.78 6.84
C ILE A 36 3.18 -4.54 6.10
N LEU A 37 2.24 -3.81 5.49
CA LEU A 37 2.46 -2.45 5.02
C LEU A 37 1.48 -1.57 5.80
N ILE A 38 2.02 -0.63 6.57
CA ILE A 38 1.24 0.28 7.40
C ILE A 38 1.44 1.69 6.88
N ASN A 39 0.35 2.34 6.47
CA ASN A 39 0.33 3.80 6.46
C ASN A 39 -0.01 4.27 7.89
N PRO A 40 0.85 5.05 8.56
CA PRO A 40 0.59 5.55 9.90
C PRO A 40 -0.74 6.29 10.03
N ASP A 41 -1.22 6.96 8.98
CA ASP A 41 -2.49 7.70 9.00
C ASP A 41 -3.73 6.78 9.17
N TRP A 42 -3.58 5.47 8.94
CA TRP A 42 -4.63 4.49 9.19
C TRP A 42 -4.78 4.14 10.68
N LEU A 43 -3.78 4.46 11.50
CA LEU A 43 -3.78 4.17 12.93
C LEU A 43 -4.45 5.33 13.68
N THR A 44 -5.50 5.01 14.44
CA THR A 44 -6.29 6.00 15.17
C THR A 44 -5.61 6.44 16.48
N SER A 45 -4.94 5.50 17.15
CA SER A 45 -4.17 5.72 18.37
C SER A 45 -2.87 6.47 18.06
N TRP A 46 -2.58 7.50 18.85
CA TRP A 46 -1.31 8.21 18.78
C TRP A 46 -0.12 7.28 19.10
N ALA A 47 -0.28 6.38 20.07
CA ALA A 47 0.80 5.47 20.48
C ALA A 47 1.17 4.51 19.34
N ASP A 48 0.17 3.95 18.66
CA ASP A 48 0.37 3.01 17.56
C ASP A 48 1.05 3.70 16.38
N ARG A 49 0.65 4.94 16.07
CA ARG A 49 1.32 5.78 15.06
C ARG A 49 2.79 5.98 15.38
N LYS A 50 3.11 6.35 16.62
CA LYS A 50 4.48 6.58 17.04
C LYS A 50 5.31 5.31 17.04
N GLN A 51 4.74 4.18 17.44
CA GLN A 51 5.42 2.90 17.38
C GLN A 51 5.74 2.50 15.94
N ALA A 52 4.81 2.69 15.00
CA ALA A 52 5.05 2.44 13.58
C ALA A 52 6.16 3.34 13.01
N GLU A 53 6.18 4.62 13.37
CA GLU A 53 7.24 5.55 12.98
C GLU A 53 8.61 5.13 13.54
N ILE A 54 8.70 4.80 14.83
CA ILE A 54 9.95 4.36 15.47
C ILE A 54 10.51 3.12 14.78
N LEU A 55 9.66 2.12 14.50
CA LEU A 55 10.08 0.90 13.80
C LEU A 55 10.57 1.20 12.39
N ALA A 56 9.89 2.09 11.66
CA ALA A 56 10.30 2.51 10.33
C ALA A 56 11.66 3.24 10.36
N GLU A 57 11.86 4.16 11.31
CA GLU A 57 13.13 4.88 11.45
C GLU A 57 14.29 3.97 11.85
N LEU A 58 14.02 2.98 12.71
CA LEU A 58 15.01 1.99 13.12
C LEU A 58 15.47 1.13 11.94
N LEU A 59 14.54 0.69 11.09
CA LEU A 59 14.82 -0.25 10.00
C LEU A 59 15.28 0.43 8.71
N HIS A 60 14.84 1.67 8.46
CA HIS A 60 15.03 2.36 7.17
C HIS A 60 15.70 3.72 7.30
N GLY A 61 16.02 4.15 8.52
CA GLY A 61 16.57 5.47 8.80
C GLY A 61 15.49 6.56 8.90
N ARG A 62 15.91 7.73 9.38
CA ARG A 62 14.97 8.84 9.62
C ARG A 62 14.42 9.40 8.33
N ARG A 63 13.12 9.70 8.34
CA ARG A 63 12.47 10.40 7.22
C ARG A 63 13.08 11.80 7.12
N ARG A 64 13.59 12.16 5.93
CA ARG A 64 13.94 13.56 5.64
C ARG A 64 12.62 14.32 5.47
N THR A 65 12.30 15.15 6.47
CA THR A 65 11.28 16.21 6.39
C THR A 65 11.73 17.31 5.43
#